data_AF-A0A0Q7PMP7-F1
#
_entry.id   AF-A0A0Q7PMP7-F1
#
_cell.length_a   1.000
_cell.length_b   1.000
_cell.length_c   1.000
_cell.angle_alpha   90.00
_cell.angle_beta   90.00
_cell.angle_gamma   90.00
#
_symmetry.space_group_name_H-M   'P 1'
#
loop_
_entity.id
_entity.type
_entity.pdbx_description
1 polymer ?
#
loop_
_entity_poly.entity_id
_entity_poly.type
_entity_poly.pdbx_seq_one_letter_code
_entity_poly.pdbx_strand_id
1 'polypeptide(L)'
;MNTPDPSAGQQDLDEALAATFPASDPPAVTSKAIATAPDLQSGPVQAQETEVVEVFRVVHRDQAEQPFSSSANRSGGRWTSPGIPAAYASTTPAGAVLEFLAHLDGEKPVDLVLVKARMPGRNVATATSLPENWRATPYREDVREYGNTWISAGDSLALDLPSVLCEQSRNLLINPEHDNISQLLVDSAESFTLDPRLFRK
;
A
#
# COMPACT_ATOMS: atom_id res chain seq x y z
N MET A 1 48.90 -24.60 -1.90
CA MET A 1 47.92 -23.51 -2.13
C MET A 1 46.54 -24.15 -2.12
N ASN A 2 45.81 -23.99 -1.01
CA ASN A 2 44.43 -24.48 -0.87
C ASN A 2 43.48 -23.34 -1.21
N THR A 3 42.54 -23.58 -2.11
CA THR A 3 41.34 -22.75 -2.32
C THR A 3 40.32 -23.05 -1.22
N PRO A 4 39.66 -22.04 -0.61
CA PRO A 4 38.60 -22.30 0.35
C PRO A 4 37.30 -22.69 -0.37
N ASP A 5 36.60 -23.64 0.24
CA ASP A 5 35.31 -24.20 -0.17
C ASP A 5 34.17 -23.20 0.12
N PRO A 6 33.28 -22.89 -0.85
CA PRO A 6 32.19 -21.93 -0.68
C PRO A 6 31.00 -22.45 0.15
N SER A 7 31.02 -23.71 0.61
CA SER A 7 29.91 -24.29 1.39
C SER A 7 29.86 -23.89 2.87
N ALA A 8 30.92 -23.26 3.40
CA ALA A 8 31.01 -22.93 4.82
C ALA A 8 30.19 -21.72 5.28
N GLY A 9 29.69 -20.87 4.36
CA GLY A 9 28.96 -19.64 4.72
C GLY A 9 27.43 -19.80 4.82
N GLN A 10 26.87 -20.88 4.28
CA GLN A 10 25.41 -21.06 4.23
C GLN A 10 24.86 -21.74 5.50
N GLN A 11 25.66 -22.61 6.15
CA GLN A 11 25.26 -23.33 7.35
C GLN A 11 25.14 -22.40 8.58
N ASP A 12 26.02 -21.40 8.69
CA ASP A 12 25.98 -20.42 9.79
C ASP A 12 24.75 -19.50 9.74
N LEU A 13 24.19 -19.23 8.54
CA LEU A 13 22.98 -18.41 8.38
C LEU A 13 21.71 -19.18 8.77
N ASP A 14 21.64 -20.47 8.44
CA ASP A 14 20.50 -21.32 8.80
C ASP A 14 20.49 -21.64 10.31
N GLU A 15 21.66 -21.77 10.95
CA GLU A 15 21.79 -22.00 12.39
C GLU A 15 21.46 -20.74 13.23
N ALA A 16 21.76 -19.54 12.71
CA ALA A 16 21.39 -18.28 13.35
C ALA A 16 19.87 -17.99 13.30
N LEU A 17 19.15 -18.52 12.30
CA LEU A 17 17.69 -18.41 12.20
C LEU A 17 16.93 -19.42 13.06
N ALA A 18 17.54 -20.58 13.36
CA ALA A 18 16.91 -21.62 14.17
C ALA A 18 16.69 -21.22 15.64
N ALA A 19 17.46 -20.26 16.17
CA ALA A 19 17.42 -19.89 17.59
C ALA A 19 16.47 -18.72 17.95
N THR A 20 15.74 -18.13 16.99
CA THR A 20 14.98 -16.88 17.22
C THR A 20 13.45 -17.05 17.33
N PHE A 21 12.90 -18.25 17.21
CA PHE A 21 11.46 -18.47 17.35
C PHE A 21 11.13 -19.45 18.48
N PRO A 22 10.69 -18.99 19.67
CA PRO A 22 10.03 -19.87 20.61
C PRO A 22 8.63 -20.20 20.05
N ALA A 23 8.54 -21.24 19.24
CA ALA A 23 7.27 -21.87 18.89
C ALA A 23 6.77 -22.66 20.11
N SER A 24 6.02 -21.99 20.98
CA SER A 24 5.22 -22.65 22.02
C SER A 24 3.77 -22.24 21.85
N ASP A 25 3.07 -22.96 20.99
CA ASP A 25 1.61 -23.12 21.10
C ASP A 25 1.31 -24.62 21.28
N PRO A 26 0.52 -25.01 22.29
CA PRO A 26 0.16 -26.40 22.51
C PRO A 26 -0.78 -26.93 21.40
N PRO A 27 -0.77 -28.25 21.11
CA PRO A 27 -1.60 -28.80 20.05
C PRO A 27 -3.09 -28.66 20.40
N ALA A 28 -3.82 -27.87 19.59
CA ALA A 28 -5.27 -27.84 19.62
C ALA A 28 -5.83 -29.18 19.12
N VAL A 29 -6.43 -29.94 20.05
CA VAL A 29 -7.16 -31.16 19.76
C VAL A 29 -8.37 -30.80 18.89
N THR A 30 -8.32 -31.18 17.61
CA THR A 30 -9.43 -30.96 16.68
C THR A 30 -10.35 -32.17 16.67
N SER A 31 -11.45 -32.10 17.41
CA SER A 31 -12.54 -33.08 17.32
C SER A 31 -13.34 -32.85 16.03
N LYS A 32 -13.47 -33.88 15.20
CA LYS A 32 -14.41 -33.88 14.08
C LYS A 32 -15.84 -33.81 14.62
N ALA A 33 -16.53 -32.70 14.39
CA ALA A 33 -17.98 -32.62 14.48
C ALA A 33 -18.57 -32.54 13.08
N ILE A 34 -19.22 -33.63 12.65
CA ILE A 34 -20.20 -33.64 11.56
C ILE A 34 -21.46 -32.98 12.10
N ALA A 35 -22.00 -31.98 11.40
CA ALA A 35 -23.35 -31.49 11.63
C ALA A 35 -24.06 -31.23 10.29
N THR A 36 -25.07 -32.07 10.09
CA THR A 36 -26.15 -32.05 9.10
C THR A 36 -26.79 -30.67 8.92
N ALA A 37 -27.09 -30.29 7.68
CA ALA A 37 -27.85 -29.09 7.34
C ALA A 37 -29.34 -29.21 7.72
N PRO A 38 -29.98 -28.10 8.12
CA PRO A 38 -31.39 -27.88 7.87
C PRO A 38 -31.60 -26.71 6.90
N ASP A 39 -32.46 -26.98 5.91
CA ASP A 39 -33.08 -26.02 5.00
C ASP A 39 -34.17 -25.24 5.75
N LEU A 40 -34.12 -23.90 5.77
CA LEU A 40 -35.23 -23.04 6.17
C LEU A 40 -35.13 -21.66 5.50
N GLN A 41 -36.24 -21.27 4.87
CA GLN A 41 -36.49 -19.99 4.20
C GLN A 41 -36.65 -18.79 5.17
N SER A 42 -36.33 -17.61 4.61
CA SER A 42 -36.85 -16.24 4.85
C SER A 42 -36.32 -15.34 6.01
N GLY A 43 -35.55 -14.30 5.62
CA GLY A 43 -35.43 -12.96 6.24
C GLY A 43 -34.13 -12.66 7.02
N PRO A 44 -33.59 -11.41 7.10
CA PRO A 44 -33.91 -10.16 6.39
C PRO A 44 -32.90 -9.86 5.27
N VAL A 45 -33.12 -8.78 4.49
CA VAL A 45 -32.09 -8.19 3.61
C VAL A 45 -30.87 -7.87 4.47
N GLN A 46 -29.83 -8.71 4.37
CA GLN A 46 -28.54 -8.42 4.98
C GLN A 46 -28.05 -7.10 4.39
N ALA A 47 -27.91 -6.09 5.25
CA ALA A 47 -27.10 -4.93 4.92
C ALA A 47 -25.74 -5.48 4.47
N GLN A 48 -25.44 -5.39 3.18
CA GLN A 48 -24.11 -5.72 2.68
C GLN A 48 -23.12 -4.95 3.54
N GLU A 49 -22.30 -5.66 4.31
CA GLU A 49 -21.12 -5.06 4.93
C GLU A 49 -20.35 -4.41 3.78
N THR A 50 -20.45 -3.09 3.69
CA THR A 50 -19.65 -2.33 2.73
C THR A 50 -18.21 -2.58 3.11
N GLU A 51 -17.54 -3.41 2.30
CA GLU A 51 -16.10 -3.61 2.38
C GLU A 51 -15.42 -2.24 2.52
N VAL A 52 -14.59 -2.08 3.54
CA VAL A 52 -13.88 -0.83 3.81
C VAL A 52 -12.44 -1.03 3.40
N VAL A 53 -11.90 -0.08 2.63
CA VAL A 53 -10.49 -0.08 2.23
C VAL A 53 -9.75 0.91 3.11
N GLU A 54 -8.69 0.44 3.77
CA GLU A 54 -7.77 1.28 4.51
C GLU A 54 -6.76 1.95 3.56
N VAL A 55 -6.41 3.19 3.87
CA VAL A 55 -5.54 4.05 3.08
C VAL A 55 -4.47 4.62 4.00
N PHE A 56 -3.21 4.47 3.62
CA PHE A 56 -2.07 4.95 4.38
C PHE A 56 -1.20 5.84 3.51
N ARG A 57 -0.78 6.98 4.05
CA ARG A 57 0.15 7.89 3.38
C ARG A 57 1.13 8.49 4.40
N VAL A 58 2.40 8.51 4.05
CA VAL A 58 3.41 9.29 4.79
C VAL A 58 3.55 10.64 4.11
N VAL A 59 3.43 11.71 4.89
CA VAL A 59 3.56 13.09 4.43
C VAL A 59 4.42 13.90 5.39
N HIS A 60 4.92 15.06 4.95
CA HIS A 60 5.47 16.04 5.87
C HIS A 60 4.36 16.70 6.69
N ARG A 61 4.69 17.16 7.91
CA ARG A 61 3.73 17.73 8.86
C ARG A 61 2.95 18.92 8.29
N ASP A 62 3.56 19.73 7.43
CA ASP A 62 2.91 20.86 6.74
C ASP A 62 1.81 20.43 5.74
N GLN A 63 1.82 19.17 5.31
CA GLN A 63 0.82 18.57 4.43
C GLN A 63 -0.26 17.78 5.18
N ALA A 64 -0.13 17.61 6.50
CA ALA A 64 -0.99 16.73 7.29
C ALA A 64 -2.46 17.18 7.36
N GLU A 65 -2.74 18.48 7.18
CA GLU A 65 -4.11 19.00 7.16
C GLU A 65 -4.87 18.60 5.89
N GLN A 66 -4.16 18.47 4.76
CA GLN A 66 -4.75 18.13 3.47
C GLN A 66 -3.92 17.06 2.76
N PRO A 67 -3.81 15.85 3.34
CA PRO A 67 -2.86 14.84 2.93
C PRO A 67 -3.19 14.20 1.58
N PHE A 68 -4.39 14.43 1.03
CA PHE A 68 -4.81 13.92 -0.27
C PHE A 68 -5.12 15.04 -1.28
N SER A 69 -4.70 16.27 -1.02
CA SER A 69 -4.92 17.40 -1.93
C SER A 69 -4.12 17.30 -3.23
N SER A 70 -4.63 17.94 -4.27
CA SER A 70 -4.00 18.06 -5.59
C SER A 70 -2.66 18.81 -5.56
N SER A 71 -2.43 19.66 -4.56
CA SER A 71 -1.18 20.43 -4.43
C SER A 71 0.09 19.58 -4.24
N ALA A 72 -0.06 18.29 -3.94
CA ALA A 72 1.04 17.36 -3.73
C ALA A 72 1.72 16.88 -5.02
N ASN A 73 1.09 17.00 -6.21
CA ASN A 73 1.59 16.36 -7.44
C ASN A 73 2.04 17.35 -8.54
N ARG A 74 2.95 18.27 -8.20
CA ARG A 74 3.47 19.24 -9.19
C ARG A 74 4.45 18.63 -10.20
N SER A 75 5.16 17.58 -9.81
CA SER A 75 6.22 16.96 -10.62
C SER A 75 5.75 15.73 -11.42
N GLY A 76 4.50 15.30 -11.24
CA GLY A 76 4.01 14.04 -11.78
C GLY A 76 4.56 12.83 -11.02
N GLY A 77 3.99 11.66 -11.30
CA GLY A 77 4.41 10.38 -10.73
C GLY A 77 4.70 9.33 -11.80
N ARG A 78 4.77 8.07 -11.38
CA ARG A 78 4.83 6.92 -12.30
C ARG A 78 3.54 6.81 -13.13
N TRP A 79 2.40 6.96 -12.46
CA TRP A 79 1.08 6.74 -13.04
C TRP A 79 0.43 8.01 -13.58
N THR A 80 0.99 9.20 -13.33
CA THR A 80 0.37 10.47 -13.73
C THR A 80 1.40 11.44 -14.29
N SER A 81 0.99 12.21 -15.28
CA SER A 81 1.81 13.28 -15.85
C SER A 81 1.90 14.49 -14.92
N PRO A 82 2.96 15.31 -15.02
CA PRO A 82 3.05 16.56 -14.27
C PRO A 82 1.82 17.45 -14.50
N GLY A 83 1.27 18.01 -13.44
CA GLY A 83 0.08 18.86 -13.49
C GLY A 83 -1.27 18.12 -13.39
N ILE A 84 -1.27 16.79 -13.44
CA ILE A 84 -2.48 15.99 -13.20
C ILE A 84 -2.67 15.79 -11.68
N PRO A 85 -3.81 16.23 -11.11
CA PRO A 85 -4.06 16.17 -9.67
C PRO A 85 -4.24 14.73 -9.21
N ALA A 86 -3.31 14.23 -8.40
CA ALA A 86 -3.38 12.89 -7.87
C ALA A 86 -2.69 12.75 -6.52
N ALA A 87 -3.21 11.85 -5.69
CA ALA A 87 -2.58 11.46 -4.43
C ALA A 87 -2.17 9.98 -4.48
N TYR A 88 -0.92 9.71 -4.11
CA TYR A 88 -0.38 8.36 -3.99
C TYR A 88 -0.46 7.89 -2.54
N ALA A 89 -1.00 6.69 -2.33
CA ALA A 89 -1.13 6.06 -1.04
C ALA A 89 -0.90 4.54 -1.14
N SER A 90 -0.90 3.86 0.00
CA SER A 90 -0.77 2.41 0.12
C SER A 90 -1.94 1.85 0.92
N THR A 91 -2.26 0.57 0.72
CA THR A 91 -3.27 -0.12 1.54
C THR A 91 -2.72 -0.59 2.88
N THR A 92 -1.41 -0.46 3.11
CA THR A 92 -0.74 -0.81 4.36
C THR A 92 0.18 0.31 4.85
N PRO A 93 0.39 0.44 6.18
CA PRO A 93 1.32 1.44 6.73
C PRO A 93 2.77 1.16 6.31
N ALA A 94 3.17 -0.12 6.29
CA ALA A 94 4.51 -0.52 5.84
C ALA A 94 4.75 -0.16 4.36
N GLY A 95 3.76 -0.35 3.49
CA GLY A 95 3.85 0.04 2.08
C GLY A 95 3.97 1.56 1.91
N ALA A 96 3.24 2.36 2.71
CA ALA A 96 3.35 3.81 2.67
C ALA A 96 4.76 4.30 3.06
N VAL A 97 5.36 3.66 4.06
CA VAL A 97 6.73 3.94 4.48
C VAL A 97 7.73 3.51 3.41
N LEU A 98 7.56 2.32 2.81
CA LEU A 98 8.43 1.81 1.76
C LEU A 98 8.44 2.72 0.52
N GLU A 99 7.26 3.15 0.07
CA GLU A 99 7.12 4.09 -1.05
C GLU A 99 7.76 5.44 -0.73
N PHE A 100 7.56 5.96 0.48
CA PHE A 100 8.18 7.21 0.92
C PHE A 100 9.72 7.10 0.92
N LEU A 101 10.27 6.00 1.43
CA LEU A 101 11.72 5.76 1.46
C LEU A 101 12.31 5.61 0.06
N ALA A 102 11.61 4.95 -0.87
CA ALA A 102 12.10 4.77 -2.23
C ALA A 102 12.16 6.07 -3.05
N HIS A 103 11.36 7.07 -2.66
CA HIS A 103 11.37 8.41 -3.25
C HIS A 103 12.15 9.43 -2.42
N LEU A 104 12.77 8.99 -1.32
CA LEU A 104 13.54 9.88 -0.46
C LEU A 104 14.90 10.16 -1.08
N ASP A 105 15.13 11.42 -1.44
CA ASP A 105 16.43 11.92 -1.86
C ASP A 105 17.11 12.68 -0.71
N GLY A 106 18.39 12.36 -0.46
CA GLY A 106 19.23 13.13 0.45
C GLY A 106 19.14 12.74 1.93
N GLU A 107 18.99 13.73 2.80
CA GLU A 107 19.09 13.56 4.25
C GLU A 107 17.82 12.96 4.87
N LYS A 108 17.96 12.45 6.10
CA LYS A 108 16.83 11.93 6.87
C LYS A 108 15.77 13.03 7.05
N PRO A 109 14.53 12.83 6.57
CA PRO A 109 13.49 13.82 6.75
C PRO A 109 13.06 13.87 8.21
N VAL A 110 12.70 15.07 8.64
CA VAL A 110 12.13 15.36 9.95
C VAL A 110 10.65 15.68 9.81
N ASP A 111 9.92 15.64 10.93
CA ASP A 111 8.51 16.03 11.00
C ASP A 111 7.60 15.29 10.03
N LEU A 112 7.73 13.97 9.97
CA LEU A 112 6.82 13.13 9.20
C LEU A 112 5.54 12.84 9.99
N VAL A 113 4.47 12.61 9.23
CA VAL A 113 3.17 12.18 9.73
C VAL A 113 2.73 10.96 8.94
N LEU A 114 2.29 9.92 9.66
CA LEU A 114 1.59 8.80 9.08
C LEU A 114 0.09 9.07 9.16
N VAL A 115 -0.53 9.20 7.99
CA VAL A 115 -1.96 9.39 7.85
C VAL A 115 -2.63 8.04 7.62
N LYS A 116 -3.65 7.76 8.43
CA LYS A 116 -4.58 6.66 8.23
C LYS A 116 -5.93 7.23 7.80
N ALA A 117 -6.47 6.70 6.73
CA ALA A 117 -7.79 7.04 6.21
C ALA A 117 -8.51 5.78 5.74
N ARG A 118 -9.80 5.92 5.42
CA ARG A 118 -10.62 4.83 4.92
C ARG A 118 -11.66 5.34 3.93
N MET A 119 -12.07 4.46 3.02
CA MET A 119 -13.19 4.71 2.11
C MET A 119 -13.99 3.41 1.87
N PRO A 120 -15.25 3.51 1.44
CA PRO A 120 -16.00 2.35 0.94
C PRO A 120 -15.31 1.72 -0.27
N GLY A 121 -15.17 0.39 -0.28
CA GLY A 121 -14.52 -0.38 -1.33
C GLY A 121 -15.18 -0.22 -2.71
N ARG A 122 -16.48 0.06 -2.76
CA ARG A 122 -17.19 0.44 -4.01
C ARG A 122 -16.60 1.67 -4.71
N ASN A 123 -15.84 2.52 -4.00
CA ASN A 123 -15.19 3.69 -4.56
C ASN A 123 -13.79 3.37 -5.14
N VAL A 124 -13.36 2.11 -5.06
CA VAL A 124 -12.05 1.65 -5.51
C VAL A 124 -12.24 0.74 -6.71
N ALA A 125 -11.63 1.10 -7.84
CA ALA A 125 -11.54 0.23 -9.01
C ALA A 125 -10.21 -0.53 -8.98
N THR A 126 -10.20 -1.78 -9.42
CA THR A 126 -8.96 -2.54 -9.61
C THR A 126 -8.38 -2.25 -10.98
N ALA A 127 -7.10 -1.86 -11.04
CA ALA A 127 -6.42 -1.68 -12.31
C ALA A 127 -6.32 -2.99 -13.10
N THR A 128 -6.69 -2.93 -14.36
CA THR A 128 -6.62 -4.05 -15.31
C THR A 128 -5.83 -3.64 -16.55
N SER A 129 -5.26 -4.63 -17.26
CA SER A 129 -4.55 -4.40 -18.53
C SER A 129 -3.46 -3.34 -18.45
N LEU A 130 -2.63 -3.40 -17.39
CA LEU A 130 -1.52 -2.48 -17.19
C LEU A 130 -0.54 -2.51 -18.39
N PRO A 131 0.04 -1.37 -18.79
CA PRO A 131 1.03 -1.32 -19.87
C PRO A 131 2.19 -2.29 -19.62
N GLU A 132 2.73 -2.88 -20.68
CA GLU A 132 3.86 -3.78 -20.58
C GLU A 132 5.09 -3.07 -20.00
N ASN A 133 5.80 -3.73 -19.07
CA ASN A 133 6.96 -3.16 -18.38
C ASN A 133 6.66 -1.84 -17.65
N TRP A 134 5.45 -1.67 -17.10
CA TRP A 134 5.05 -0.47 -16.33
C TRP A 134 5.95 -0.15 -15.13
N ARG A 135 6.70 -1.15 -14.65
CA ARG A 135 7.69 -1.04 -13.55
C ARG A 135 9.00 -0.36 -13.95
N ALA A 136 9.29 -0.24 -15.24
CA ALA A 136 10.56 0.28 -15.73
C ALA A 136 10.86 1.71 -15.24
N THR A 137 12.15 2.02 -15.12
CA THR A 137 12.66 3.38 -14.89
C THR A 137 13.58 3.75 -16.06
N PRO A 138 13.53 5.00 -16.58
CA PRO A 138 12.72 6.14 -16.14
C PRO A 138 11.21 5.94 -16.37
N TYR A 139 10.38 6.77 -15.71
CA TYR A 139 8.93 6.72 -15.87
C TYR A 139 8.54 6.98 -17.33
N ARG A 140 7.78 6.06 -17.90
CA ARG A 140 7.35 6.10 -19.30
C ARG A 140 6.03 6.85 -19.46
N GLU A 141 5.88 7.49 -20.60
CA GLU A 141 4.70 8.29 -20.94
C GLU A 141 3.42 7.44 -21.06
N ASP A 142 3.52 6.24 -21.65
CA ASP A 142 2.37 5.34 -21.78
C ASP A 142 1.81 4.84 -20.43
N VAL A 143 2.68 4.67 -19.43
CA VAL A 143 2.28 4.34 -18.05
C VAL A 143 1.58 5.52 -17.37
N ARG A 144 2.04 6.74 -17.63
CA ARG A 144 1.38 7.95 -17.13
C ARG A 144 0.04 8.18 -17.80
N GLU A 145 -0.05 7.92 -19.10
CA GLU A 145 -1.29 8.10 -19.85
C GLU A 145 -2.39 7.14 -19.38
N TYR A 146 -2.01 5.95 -18.94
CA TYR A 146 -2.95 5.02 -18.28
C TYR A 146 -3.65 5.66 -17.07
N GLY A 147 -2.89 6.27 -16.15
CA GLY A 147 -3.48 6.91 -14.98
C GLY A 147 -4.12 8.26 -15.28
N ASN A 148 -3.59 9.03 -16.25
CA ASN A 148 -4.24 10.24 -16.75
C ASN A 148 -5.65 9.93 -17.29
N THR A 149 -5.77 8.87 -18.10
CA THR A 149 -7.05 8.42 -18.67
C THR A 149 -8.03 8.05 -17.57
N TRP A 150 -7.58 7.30 -16.55
CA TRP A 150 -8.42 6.94 -15.42
C TRP A 150 -8.88 8.17 -14.61
N ILE A 151 -7.98 9.12 -14.32
CA ILE A 151 -8.33 10.37 -13.61
C ILE A 151 -9.37 11.17 -14.40
N SER A 152 -9.16 11.29 -15.72
CA SER A 152 -10.08 12.03 -16.59
C SER A 152 -11.43 11.35 -16.75
N ALA A 153 -11.50 10.02 -16.68
CA ALA A 153 -12.76 9.28 -16.73
C ALA A 153 -13.58 9.51 -15.46
N GLY A 154 -12.93 9.53 -14.28
CA GLY A 154 -13.58 9.83 -13.02
C GLY A 154 -14.62 8.78 -12.58
N ASP A 155 -14.50 7.54 -13.06
CA ASP A 155 -15.46 6.46 -12.76
C ASP A 155 -15.35 5.92 -11.32
N SER A 156 -14.21 6.15 -10.67
CA SER A 156 -13.97 5.75 -9.27
C SER A 156 -13.10 6.79 -8.56
N LEU A 157 -13.20 6.83 -7.22
CA LEU A 157 -12.41 7.73 -6.38
C LEU A 157 -10.94 7.32 -6.34
N ALA A 158 -10.70 6.00 -6.29
CA ALA A 158 -9.37 5.44 -6.25
C ALA A 158 -9.20 4.30 -7.27
N LEU A 159 -7.96 4.13 -7.69
CA LEU A 159 -7.50 3.03 -8.50
C LEU A 159 -6.47 2.22 -7.72
N ASP A 160 -6.78 0.95 -7.53
CA ASP A 160 -5.92 0.01 -6.85
C ASP A 160 -4.91 -0.61 -7.82
N LEU A 161 -3.63 -0.45 -7.50
CA LEU A 161 -2.47 -0.72 -8.35
C LEU A 161 -1.46 -1.61 -7.59
N PRO A 162 -0.73 -2.49 -8.27
CA PRO A 162 0.38 -3.21 -7.65
C PRO A 162 1.50 -2.23 -7.26
N SER A 163 2.12 -2.42 -6.09
CA SER A 163 3.35 -1.69 -5.77
C SER A 163 4.50 -2.19 -6.64
N VAL A 164 5.33 -1.26 -7.10
CA VAL A 164 6.57 -1.57 -7.85
C VAL A 164 7.61 -2.23 -6.94
N LEU A 165 7.60 -1.83 -5.66
CA LEU A 165 8.61 -2.21 -4.68
C LEU A 165 8.32 -3.59 -4.06
N CYS A 166 7.03 -3.96 -3.99
CA CYS A 166 6.57 -5.26 -3.50
C CYS A 166 5.28 -5.65 -4.22
N GLU A 167 5.32 -6.60 -5.15
CA GLU A 167 4.18 -6.93 -6.01
C GLU A 167 3.01 -7.56 -5.25
N GLN A 168 3.28 -8.17 -4.10
CA GLN A 168 2.27 -8.68 -3.17
C GLN A 168 1.58 -7.56 -2.37
N SER A 169 2.06 -6.31 -2.49
CA SER A 169 1.48 -5.13 -1.86
C SER A 169 0.72 -4.28 -2.88
N ARG A 170 -0.20 -3.47 -2.36
CA ARG A 170 -1.14 -2.66 -3.14
C ARG A 170 -0.97 -1.19 -2.80
N ASN A 171 -0.93 -0.38 -3.85
CA ASN A 171 -0.92 1.07 -3.80
C ASN A 171 -2.23 1.61 -4.37
N LEU A 172 -2.59 2.81 -3.94
CA LEU A 172 -3.76 3.53 -4.41
C LEU A 172 -3.32 4.80 -5.12
N LEU A 173 -3.86 5.00 -6.32
CA LEU A 173 -3.91 6.30 -6.97
C LEU A 173 -5.29 6.90 -6.66
N ILE A 174 -5.32 8.03 -5.96
CA ILE A 174 -6.55 8.69 -5.54
C ILE A 174 -6.74 9.95 -6.38
N ASN A 175 -7.96 10.15 -6.89
CA ASN A 175 -8.37 11.36 -7.58
C ASN A 175 -8.95 12.37 -6.57
N PRO A 176 -8.23 13.45 -6.23
CA PRO A 176 -8.69 14.44 -5.26
C PRO A 176 -9.89 15.26 -5.73
N GLU A 177 -10.15 15.29 -7.03
CA GLU A 177 -11.20 16.09 -7.66
C GLU A 177 -12.47 15.28 -7.95
N HIS A 178 -12.49 14.00 -7.58
CA HIS A 178 -13.64 13.13 -7.78
C HIS A 178 -14.81 13.51 -6.84
N ASP A 179 -16.05 13.45 -7.34
CA ASP A 179 -17.26 13.87 -6.60
C ASP A 179 -17.42 13.19 -5.23
N ASN A 180 -17.03 11.92 -5.14
CA ASN A 180 -17.05 11.13 -3.90
C ASN A 180 -15.84 11.35 -2.98
N ILE A 181 -14.97 12.35 -3.19
CA ILE A 181 -13.79 12.59 -2.34
C ILE A 181 -14.13 12.73 -0.85
N SER A 182 -15.31 13.26 -0.54
CA SER A 182 -15.82 13.37 0.83
C SER A 182 -16.04 12.02 1.53
N GLN A 183 -16.05 10.91 0.79
CA GLN A 183 -16.12 9.54 1.34
C GLN A 183 -14.75 8.98 1.73
N LEU A 184 -13.64 9.65 1.40
CA LEU A 184 -12.32 9.36 1.94
C LEU A 184 -12.18 10.08 3.29
N LEU A 185 -12.34 9.33 4.37
CA LEU A 185 -12.33 9.85 5.73
C LEU A 185 -10.97 9.63 6.37
N VAL A 186 -10.32 10.70 6.81
CA VAL A 186 -9.09 10.63 7.61
C VAL A 186 -9.46 10.19 9.02
N ASP A 187 -8.93 9.05 9.46
CA ASP A 187 -9.16 8.50 10.80
C ASP A 187 -8.10 9.02 11.79
N SER A 188 -6.83 9.07 11.38
CA SER A 188 -5.76 9.64 12.20
C SER A 188 -4.61 10.21 11.36
N ALA A 189 -3.87 11.15 11.97
CA ALA A 189 -2.67 11.75 11.42
C ALA A 189 -1.64 11.86 12.55
N GLU A 190 -0.79 10.85 12.68
CA GLU A 190 0.09 10.67 13.83
C GLU A 190 1.54 11.00 13.48
N SER A 191 2.25 11.65 14.40
CA SER A 191 3.68 11.90 14.27
C SER A 191 4.42 10.58 14.02
N PHE A 192 5.18 10.52 12.93
CA PHE A 192 5.90 9.32 12.53
C PHE A 192 7.40 9.58 12.49
N THR A 193 8.19 8.64 12.99
CA THR A 193 9.65 8.74 12.99
C THR A 193 10.24 7.50 12.33
N LEU A 194 11.06 7.72 11.31
CA LEU A 194 11.80 6.64 10.68
C LEU A 194 12.88 6.10 11.64
N ASP A 195 12.91 4.78 11.76
CA ASP A 195 13.90 4.07 12.58
C ASP A 195 15.32 4.43 12.10
N PRO A 196 16.24 4.85 12.99
CA PRO A 196 17.60 5.19 12.62
C PRO A 196 18.36 4.08 11.88
N ARG A 197 17.98 2.80 12.03
CA ARG A 197 18.56 1.66 11.29
C ARG A 197 18.41 1.78 9.79
N LEU A 198 17.37 2.45 9.29
CA LEU A 198 17.11 2.62 7.86
C LEU A 198 18.16 3.50 7.15
N PHE A 199 18.97 4.24 7.92
CA PHE A 199 19.98 5.17 7.40
C PHE A 199 21.41 4.76 7.76
N ARG A 200 21.60 3.62 8.44
CA ARG A 200 22.93 3.09 8.70
C ARG A 200 23.42 2.40 7.43
N LYS A 201 24.56 2.83 6.92
CA LYS A 201 25.32 2.11 5.89
C LYS A 201 26.15 1.01 6.53
#